data_AF-A0A960EBB9-F1
#
_entry.id   AF-A0A960EBB9-F1
#
_cell.length_a   1.000
_cell.length_b   1.000
_cell.length_c   1.000
_cell.angle_alpha   90.00
_cell.angle_beta   90.00
_cell.angle_gamma   90.00
#
_symmetry.space_group_name_H-M   'P 1'
#
loop_
_entity.id
_entity.type
_entity.pdbx_description
1 polymer ?
#
loop_
_entity_poly.entity_id
_entity_poly.type
_entity_poly.pdbx_seq_one_letter_code
_entity_poly.pdbx_strand_id
1 'polypeptide(L)' 'MQTDIHPAYADVTVKCSCGNTFTTKSTKPGEQLLELCNEC' A
#
# COMPACT_ATOMS: atom_id res chain seq x y z
N MET A 1 15.20 -11.50 -2.66
CA MET A 1 14.72 -11.28 -4.05
C MET A 1 15.52 -12.18 -4.98
N GLN A 2 15.08 -13.42 -5.11
CA GLN A 2 15.41 -14.19 -6.32
C GLN A 2 14.48 -13.69 -7.41
N THR A 3 15.03 -13.32 -8.55
CA THR A 3 14.28 -13.06 -9.77
C THR A 3 13.46 -14.31 -10.10
N ASP A 4 12.19 -14.14 -10.49
CA ASP A 4 11.23 -15.18 -10.93
C ASP A 4 10.32 -15.88 -9.89
N ILE A 5 10.57 -15.76 -8.58
CA ILE A 5 9.66 -16.34 -7.56
C ILE A 5 8.94 -15.31 -6.69
N HIS A 6 9.27 -14.02 -6.81
CA HIS A 6 8.63 -12.97 -6.02
C HIS A 6 7.57 -12.24 -6.85
N PRO A 7 6.35 -12.04 -6.30
CA PRO A 7 5.32 -11.26 -6.98
C PRO A 7 5.77 -9.82 -7.21
N ALA A 8 5.23 -9.19 -8.26
CA ALA A 8 5.53 -7.81 -8.59
C ALA A 8 5.20 -6.89 -7.40
N TYR A 9 6.23 -6.25 -6.85
CA TYR A 9 6.11 -5.27 -5.77
C TYR A 9 6.05 -3.87 -6.39
N ALA A 10 4.91 -3.21 -6.26
CA ALA A 10 4.65 -1.89 -6.83
C ALA A 10 4.35 -0.87 -5.73
N ASP A 11 4.55 0.41 -6.04
CA ASP A 11 4.14 1.50 -5.16
C ASP A 11 2.60 1.63 -5.14
N VAL A 12 2.05 1.79 -3.94
CA VAL A 12 0.62 1.86 -3.65
C VAL A 12 0.37 3.10 -2.80
N THR A 13 -0.67 3.84 -3.16
CA THR A 13 -1.11 4.99 -2.36
C THR A 13 -2.23 4.54 -1.42
N VAL A 14 -1.99 4.60 -0.12
CA VAL A 14 -2.99 4.27 0.90
C VAL A 14 -3.66 5.55 1.38
N LYS A 15 -5.00 5.59 1.34
CA LYS A 15 -5.82 6.70 1.86
C LYS A 15 -6.59 6.21 3.08
N CYS A 16 -6.30 6.79 4.25
CA CYS A 16 -7.03 6.57 5.48
C CYS A 16 -8.30 7.42 5.53
N SER A 17 -9.38 6.88 6.12
CA SER A 17 -10.62 7.62 6.42
C SER A 17 -10.40 8.85 7.32
N CYS A 18 -9.30 8.86 8.08
CA CYS A 18 -8.86 9.98 8.91
C CYS A 18 -8.22 11.15 8.14
N GLY A 19 -7.99 11.00 6.84
CA GLY A 19 -7.34 12.01 5.99
C GLY A 19 -5.84 11.77 5.78
N ASN A 20 -5.22 10.82 6.49
CA ASN A 20 -3.82 10.48 6.26
C ASN A 20 -3.63 9.72 4.95
N THR A 21 -2.62 10.12 4.18
CA THR A 21 -2.26 9.48 2.92
C THR A 21 -0.78 9.13 2.93
N PHE A 22 -0.46 7.87 2.65
CA PHE A 22 0.93 7.41 2.67
C PHE A 22 1.19 6.41 1.55
N THR A 23 2.41 6.46 1.02
CA THR A 23 2.88 5.56 -0.05
C THR A 23 3.56 4.35 0.55
N THR A 24 3.07 3.15 0.23
CA THR A 24 3.67 1.88 0.67
C THR A 24 3.88 0.98 -0.54
N LYS A 25 4.87 0.07 -0.48
CA LYS A 25 5.04 -0.93 -1.52
C LYS A 25 4.22 -2.17 -1.21
N SER A 26 3.44 -2.66 -2.17
CA SER A 26 2.63 -3.87 -2.01
C SER A 26 2.60 -4.66 -3.32
N THR A 27 2.17 -5.91 -3.23
CA THR A 27 1.96 -6.79 -4.40
C THR A 27 0.69 -6.46 -5.19
N LYS A 28 -0.20 -5.64 -4.61
CA LYS A 28 -1.41 -5.15 -5.26
C LYS A 28 -1.21 -3.71 -5.71
N PRO A 29 -0.99 -3.43 -7.00
CA PRO A 29 -0.89 -2.06 -7.48
C PRO A 29 -2.23 -1.33 -7.34
N GLY A 30 -2.21 -0.04 -6.98
CA GLY A 30 -3.40 0.81 -6.98
C GLY A 30 -3.51 1.80 -5.82
N GLU A 31 -4.72 2.34 -5.65
CA GLU A 31 -5.11 3.07 -4.44
C GLU A 31 -5.78 2.09 -3.47
N GLN A 32 -5.40 2.15 -2.19
CA GLN A 32 -6.03 1.34 -1.15
C GLN A 32 -6.68 2.25 -0.11
N LEU A 33 -7.99 2.07 0.07
CA LEU A 33 -8.77 2.76 1.10
C LEU A 33 -8.67 1.99 2.41
N LEU A 34 -8.36 2.68 3.50
CA LEU A 34 -8.15 2.10 4.82
C LEU A 34 -9.07 2.78 5.84
N GLU A 35 -9.82 1.98 6.59
CA GLU A 35 -10.77 2.47 7.60
C GLU A 35 -10.09 3.02 8.86
N LEU A 36 -8.96 2.44 9.25
CA LEU A 36 -8.21 2.82 10.45
C LEU A 36 -6.71 2.66 10.19
N CYS A 37 -5.94 3.74 10.36
CA CYS A 37 -4.47 3.70 10.31
C CYS A 37 -3.89 3.83 11.72
N ASN A 38 -2.56 3.73 11.86
CA ASN A 38 -1.88 3.84 13.14
C ASN A 38 -1.88 5.24 13.76
N GLU A 39 -2.27 6.25 12.99
CA GLU A 39 -2.38 7.65 13.43
C GLU A 39 -3.81 8.01 13.89
N CYS A 40 -4.77 7.09 13.73
CA CYS A 40 -6.09 7.18 14.35
C CYS A 40 -6.07 6.61 15.77
#